data_AF-A0A2S4MFY6-F1
#
_entry.id   AF-A0A2S4MFY6-F1
#
_cell.length_a   1.000
_cell.length_b   1.000
_cell.length_c   1.000
_cell.angle_alpha   90.00
_cell.angle_beta   90.00
_cell.angle_gamma   90.00
#
_symmetry.space_group_name_H-M   'P 1'
#
loop_
_entity.id
_entity.type
_entity.pdbx_description
1 polymer ?
#
loop_
_entity_poly.entity_id
_entity_poly.type
_entity_poly.pdbx_seq_one_letter_code
_entity_poly.pdbx_strand_id
1 'polypeptide(L)'
;MHRFGLFAESTTWHWGIRMKQDSDPSFSEELAKLPEWDRGFWLSRAFIEASQCLCTKMLEGEFSSQYSSSRVILHLARQGIELFLKAAIGAVSSRDLTPPTHNLNRLFLEYRRLYPDLIFSFEIPPCFNVSQNLDLFPDVQEAFHSTLDQRHRYPTDRKGNSFATKEVFDPIATLKDLEELDRELKILEWARIRPYLRGEPLIY
;
A
#
# COMPACT_ATOMS: atom_id res chain seq x y z
N MET A 1 22.85 43.90 -39.68
CA MET A 1 21.66 43.95 -40.55
C MET A 1 21.16 42.51 -40.74
N HIS A 2 20.19 42.08 -39.93
CA HIS A 2 18.75 41.95 -40.26
C HIS A 2 18.44 40.70 -41.12
N ARG A 3 17.89 39.61 -40.52
CA ARG A 3 16.45 39.18 -40.41
C ARG A 3 15.83 38.96 -41.79
N PHE A 4 15.13 37.87 -42.13
CA PHE A 4 14.02 37.10 -41.53
C PHE A 4 14.08 35.65 -42.09
N GLY A 5 13.58 34.55 -41.51
CA GLY A 5 12.41 34.32 -40.67
C GLY A 5 11.37 33.55 -41.47
N LEU A 6 11.04 32.30 -41.08
CA LEU A 6 9.72 31.70 -41.29
C LEU A 6 9.48 30.57 -40.29
N PHE A 7 8.30 30.65 -39.69
CA PHE A 7 7.77 29.87 -38.58
C PHE A 7 7.36 28.46 -39.02
N ALA A 8 7.49 27.52 -38.09
CA ALA A 8 6.52 26.43 -37.95
C ALA A 8 6.37 26.15 -36.44
N GLU A 9 5.28 26.66 -35.87
CA GLU A 9 4.78 26.22 -34.57
C GLU A 9 4.27 24.78 -34.71
N SER A 10 4.65 23.90 -33.78
CA SER A 10 3.79 22.78 -33.43
C SER A 10 3.91 22.48 -31.95
N THR A 11 2.80 22.75 -31.27
CA THR A 11 2.49 22.60 -29.86
C THR A 11 2.64 21.16 -29.40
N THR A 12 3.47 20.90 -28.38
CA THR A 12 3.43 19.64 -27.62
C THR A 12 3.52 19.91 -26.12
N TRP A 13 2.33 19.83 -25.50
CA TRP A 13 1.98 19.37 -24.15
C TRP A 13 3.08 19.37 -23.08
N HIS A 14 3.00 20.34 -22.16
CA HIS A 14 3.73 20.33 -20.90
C HIS A 14 3.11 19.34 -19.91
N TRP A 15 3.61 18.10 -19.88
CA TRP A 15 3.60 17.34 -18.63
C TRP A 15 4.83 17.77 -17.84
N GLY A 16 4.63 18.65 -16.87
CA GLY A 16 5.70 19.13 -16.00
C GLY A 16 6.22 18.02 -15.08
N ILE A 17 7.09 17.15 -15.60
CA ILE A 17 8.01 16.39 -14.76
C ILE A 17 9.05 17.40 -14.27
N ARG A 18 8.90 17.83 -13.01
CA ARG A 18 9.90 18.67 -12.35
C ARG A 18 11.16 17.82 -12.18
N MET A 19 12.12 17.97 -13.09
CA MET A 19 13.48 17.45 -12.91
C MET A 19 14.08 18.07 -11.65
N LYS A 20 14.35 17.26 -10.62
CA LYS A 20 14.89 17.68 -9.32
C LYS A 20 16.33 18.18 -9.51
N GLN A 21 16.64 19.35 -8.95
CA GLN A 21 18.00 19.86 -8.86
C GLN A 21 18.78 19.10 -7.77
N ASP A 22 20.04 18.79 -8.08
CA ASP A 22 20.94 17.82 -7.44
C ASP A 22 21.48 18.19 -6.06
N SER A 23 20.96 19.22 -5.39
CA SER A 23 21.60 19.77 -4.17
C SER A 23 20.98 19.32 -2.84
N ASP A 24 20.18 18.24 -2.84
CA ASP A 24 19.73 17.59 -1.60
C ASP A 24 19.52 16.07 -1.79
N PRO A 25 20.42 15.22 -1.25
CA PRO A 25 20.40 13.78 -1.47
C PRO A 25 19.40 13.04 -0.59
N SER A 26 18.77 13.68 0.40
CA SER A 26 17.90 12.96 1.32
C SER A 26 16.44 12.96 0.85
N PHE A 27 16.00 11.82 0.30
CA PHE A 27 14.59 11.59 -0.03
C PHE A 27 13.66 11.65 1.19
N SER A 28 14.19 11.66 2.43
CA SER A 28 13.37 11.73 3.64
C SER A 28 12.86 13.14 3.97
N GLU A 29 13.45 14.19 3.41
CA GLU A 29 13.04 15.58 3.71
C GLU A 29 11.62 15.89 3.25
N GLU A 30 11.18 15.24 2.16
CA GLU A 30 9.81 15.34 1.64
C GLU A 30 8.76 15.00 2.71
N LEU A 31 9.05 14.01 3.54
CA LEU A 31 8.14 13.51 4.57
C LEU A 31 8.39 14.15 5.94
N ALA A 32 9.53 14.83 6.15
CA ALA A 32 9.96 15.28 7.48
C ALA A 32 9.00 16.27 8.15
N LYS A 33 8.27 17.07 7.35
CA LYS A 33 7.33 18.08 7.84
C LYS A 33 5.90 17.55 8.01
N LEU A 34 5.64 16.32 7.59
CA LEU A 34 4.32 15.71 7.68
C LEU A 34 4.11 15.03 9.04
N PRO A 35 2.88 15.07 9.59
CA PRO A 35 2.57 14.27 10.77
C PRO A 35 2.73 12.77 10.46
N GLU A 36 2.97 11.96 11.47
CA GLU A 36 3.32 10.54 11.29
C GLU A 36 2.30 9.76 10.46
N TRP A 37 1.02 9.99 10.71
CA TRP A 37 -0.06 9.34 9.97
C TRP A 37 -0.03 9.69 8.47
N ASP A 38 0.30 10.94 8.12
CA ASP A 38 0.33 11.39 6.72
C ASP A 38 1.52 10.75 5.99
N ARG A 39 2.68 10.64 6.65
CA ARG A 39 3.82 9.86 6.13
C ARG A 39 3.43 8.40 5.86
N GLY A 40 2.55 7.83 6.68
CA GLY A 40 2.01 6.49 6.49
C GLY A 40 1.24 6.32 5.18
N PHE A 41 0.44 7.31 4.76
CA PHE A 41 -0.25 7.28 3.46
C PHE A 41 0.72 7.35 2.28
N TRP A 42 1.78 8.16 2.38
CA TRP A 42 2.83 8.20 1.35
C TRP A 42 3.55 6.86 1.20
N LEU A 43 3.98 6.27 2.31
CA LEU A 43 4.65 4.97 2.27
C LEU A 43 3.71 3.87 1.78
N SER A 44 2.44 3.87 2.22
CA SER A 44 1.43 2.95 1.73
C SER A 44 1.38 2.90 0.20
N ARG A 45 1.26 4.07 -0.43
CA ARG A 45 1.21 4.17 -1.90
C ARG A 45 2.48 3.62 -2.55
N ALA A 46 3.65 4.01 -2.05
CA ALA A 46 4.92 3.51 -2.57
C ALA A 46 5.04 1.98 -2.50
N PHE A 47 4.54 1.35 -1.42
CA PHE A 47 4.53 -0.10 -1.28
C PHE A 47 3.57 -0.80 -2.26
N ILE A 48 2.37 -0.26 -2.45
CA ILE A 48 1.40 -0.79 -3.43
C ILE A 48 1.94 -0.63 -4.86
N GLU A 49 2.46 0.55 -5.21
CA GLU A 49 3.05 0.84 -6.53
C GLU A 49 4.27 -0.06 -6.81
N ALA A 50 5.12 -0.31 -5.81
CA ALA A 50 6.23 -1.25 -5.95
C ALA A 50 5.74 -2.69 -6.18
N SER A 51 4.68 -3.11 -5.49
CA SER A 51 4.07 -4.43 -5.68
C SER A 51 3.52 -4.60 -7.10
N GLN A 52 2.80 -3.60 -7.60
CA GLN A 52 2.29 -3.54 -8.98
C GLN A 52 3.43 -3.65 -9.99
N CYS A 53 4.47 -2.83 -9.83
CA CYS A 53 5.63 -2.81 -10.71
C CYS A 53 6.29 -4.20 -10.82
N LEU A 54 6.52 -4.87 -9.68
CA LEU A 54 7.09 -6.22 -9.69
C LEU A 54 6.17 -7.25 -10.35
N CYS A 55 4.84 -7.11 -10.19
CA CYS A 55 3.87 -7.99 -10.83
C CYS A 55 3.87 -7.80 -12.36
N THR A 56 3.88 -6.55 -12.84
CA THR A 56 4.03 -6.21 -14.26
C THR A 56 5.33 -6.76 -14.82
N LYS A 57 6.45 -6.56 -14.12
CA LYS A 57 7.76 -7.08 -14.54
C LYS A 57 7.79 -8.60 -14.58
N MET A 58 7.06 -9.28 -13.69
CA MET A 58 6.92 -10.74 -13.74
C MET A 58 6.18 -11.19 -14.99
N LEU A 59 5.12 -10.49 -15.40
CA LEU A 59 4.35 -10.77 -16.62
C LEU A 59 5.16 -10.49 -17.89
N GLU A 60 6.02 -9.46 -17.86
CA GLU A 60 6.93 -9.10 -18.96
C GLU A 60 8.14 -10.04 -19.07
N GLY A 61 8.36 -10.91 -18.08
CA GLY A 61 9.54 -11.79 -18.01
C GLY A 61 10.82 -11.10 -17.52
N GLU A 62 10.72 -9.87 -17.03
CA GLU A 62 11.82 -9.07 -16.47
C GLU A 62 12.01 -9.32 -14.95
N PHE A 63 11.08 -10.03 -14.32
CA PHE A 63 11.18 -10.50 -12.94
C PHE A 63 10.86 -12.00 -12.86
N SER A 64 11.54 -12.74 -12.01
CA SER A 64 11.43 -14.21 -12.00
C SER A 64 10.06 -14.67 -11.51
N SER A 65 9.45 -15.63 -12.21
CA SER A 65 8.19 -16.28 -11.80
C SER A 65 8.45 -17.45 -10.84
N GLN A 66 9.03 -17.15 -9.68
CA GLN A 66 9.37 -18.13 -8.64
C GLN A 66 8.54 -17.89 -7.37
N TYR A 67 8.45 -18.91 -6.51
CA TYR A 67 7.79 -18.79 -5.21
C TYR A 67 8.33 -17.61 -4.39
N SER A 68 9.64 -17.46 -4.27
CA SER A 68 10.26 -16.32 -3.57
C SER A 68 9.81 -14.97 -4.10
N SER A 69 9.67 -14.84 -5.42
CA SER A 69 9.24 -13.62 -6.10
C SER A 69 7.79 -13.27 -5.79
N SER A 70 6.88 -14.25 -5.79
CA SER A 70 5.49 -14.01 -5.40
C SER A 70 5.39 -13.62 -3.92
N ARG A 71 6.20 -14.22 -3.03
CA ARG A 71 6.23 -13.83 -1.60
C ARG A 71 6.60 -12.37 -1.41
N VAL A 72 7.56 -11.86 -2.19
CA VAL A 72 7.96 -10.44 -2.14
C VAL A 72 6.83 -9.53 -2.62
N ILE A 73 6.18 -9.85 -3.74
CA ILE A 73 5.04 -9.06 -4.25
C ILE A 73 3.92 -8.99 -3.21
N LEU A 74 3.51 -10.15 -2.67
CA LEU A 74 2.47 -10.24 -1.64
C LEU A 74 2.88 -9.51 -0.35
N HIS A 75 4.17 -9.55 0.02
CA HIS A 75 4.67 -8.81 1.18
C HIS A 75 4.48 -7.31 1.03
N LEU A 76 4.92 -6.75 -0.11
CA LEU A 76 4.84 -5.32 -0.38
C LEU A 76 3.39 -4.84 -0.39
N ALA A 77 2.50 -5.60 -1.04
CA ALA A 77 1.07 -5.31 -1.04
C ALA A 77 0.50 -5.25 0.38
N ARG A 78 0.79 -6.28 1.19
CA ARG A 78 0.36 -6.36 2.58
C ARG A 78 0.89 -5.21 3.42
N GLN A 79 2.17 -4.85 3.23
CA GLN A 79 2.81 -3.73 3.93
C GLN A 79 2.15 -2.39 3.57
N GLY A 80 1.78 -2.20 2.29
CA GLY A 80 1.02 -1.04 1.83
C GLY A 80 -0.32 -0.93 2.54
N ILE A 81 -1.12 -2.01 2.53
CA ILE A 81 -2.42 -2.06 3.23
C ILE A 81 -2.28 -1.78 4.73
N GLU A 82 -1.27 -2.36 5.38
CA GLU A 82 -1.01 -2.15 6.80
C GLU A 82 -0.77 -0.67 7.10
N LEU A 83 0.09 -0.03 6.30
CA LEU A 83 0.44 1.39 6.46
C LEU A 83 -0.76 2.29 6.17
N PHE A 84 -1.60 1.97 5.18
CA PHE A 84 -2.84 2.69 4.93
C PHE A 84 -3.75 2.68 6.16
N LEU A 85 -4.01 1.49 6.72
CA LEU A 85 -4.90 1.35 7.88
C LEU A 85 -4.34 2.09 9.09
N LYS A 86 -3.03 1.95 9.35
CA LYS A 86 -2.33 2.66 10.42
C LYS A 86 -2.41 4.18 10.26
N ALA A 87 -2.20 4.69 9.06
CA ALA A 87 -2.32 6.10 8.73
C ALA A 87 -3.75 6.60 8.99
N ALA A 88 -4.76 5.91 8.45
CA ALA A 88 -6.15 6.30 8.63
C ALA A 88 -6.59 6.29 10.10
N ILE A 89 -6.21 5.27 10.87
CA ILE A 89 -6.49 5.19 12.32
C ILE A 89 -5.77 6.32 13.07
N GLY A 90 -4.49 6.53 12.78
CA GLY A 90 -3.67 7.57 13.41
C GLY A 90 -4.23 8.97 13.16
N ALA A 91 -4.77 9.23 11.98
CA ALA A 91 -5.29 10.55 11.59
C ALA A 91 -6.49 11.04 12.41
N VAL A 92 -7.26 10.13 13.02
CA VAL A 92 -8.45 10.45 13.85
C VAL A 92 -8.27 10.08 15.32
N SER A 93 -7.18 9.41 15.68
CA SER A 93 -6.92 8.99 17.05
C SER A 93 -6.38 10.16 17.87
N SER A 94 -7.09 10.53 18.94
CA SER A 94 -6.71 11.61 19.87
C SER A 94 -5.39 11.41 20.62
N ARG A 95 -4.69 10.29 20.38
CA ARG A 95 -3.41 9.95 21.00
C ARG A 95 -2.21 10.12 20.07
N ASP A 96 -2.39 10.49 18.79
CA ASP A 96 -1.32 10.56 17.78
C ASP A 96 -0.44 9.29 17.69
N LEU A 97 -0.90 8.16 18.23
CA LEU A 97 -0.13 6.92 18.29
C LEU A 97 -0.66 5.95 17.25
N THR A 98 0.18 5.70 16.25
CA THR A 98 0.00 4.61 15.29
C THR A 98 -0.14 3.28 16.04
N PRO A 99 -1.15 2.44 15.72
CA PRO A 99 -1.29 1.14 16.37
C PRO A 99 -0.01 0.29 16.25
N PRO A 100 0.50 -0.31 17.33
CA PRO A 100 1.78 -1.03 17.31
C PRO A 100 1.68 -2.43 16.68
N THR A 101 0.51 -2.83 16.18
CA THR A 101 0.26 -4.17 15.65
C THR A 101 0.46 -4.25 14.13
N HIS A 102 0.92 -5.39 13.64
CA HIS A 102 1.02 -5.73 12.21
C HIS A 102 -0.14 -6.63 11.74
N ASN A 103 -1.12 -6.88 12.63
CA ASN A 103 -2.25 -7.74 12.32
C ASN A 103 -3.30 -6.98 11.50
N LEU A 104 -3.35 -7.25 10.19
CA LEU A 104 -4.31 -6.61 9.28
C LEU A 104 -5.76 -6.74 9.72
N ASN A 105 -6.20 -7.89 10.26
CA ASN A 105 -7.59 -8.06 10.69
C ASN A 105 -7.92 -7.13 11.86
N ARG A 106 -7.02 -7.05 12.85
CA ARG A 106 -7.18 -6.12 13.98
C ARG A 106 -7.18 -4.66 13.52
N LEU A 107 -6.28 -4.30 12.60
CA LEU A 107 -6.22 -2.94 12.03
C LEU A 107 -7.49 -2.62 11.24
N PHE A 108 -7.98 -3.54 10.42
CA PHE A 108 -9.18 -3.32 9.61
C PHE A 108 -10.43 -3.17 10.47
N LEU A 109 -10.58 -4.00 11.52
CA LEU A 109 -11.68 -3.86 12.48
C LEU A 109 -11.64 -2.50 13.19
N GLU A 110 -10.46 -2.04 13.61
CA GLU A 110 -10.32 -0.72 14.23
C GLU A 110 -10.60 0.42 13.26
N TYR A 111 -10.12 0.30 12.02
CA TYR A 111 -10.46 1.23 10.94
C TYR A 111 -11.97 1.33 10.73
N ARG A 112 -12.67 0.19 10.60
CA ARG A 112 -14.14 0.17 10.43
C ARG A 112 -14.89 0.72 11.65
N ARG A 113 -14.33 0.57 12.86
CA ARG A 113 -14.89 1.19 14.09
C ARG A 113 -14.78 2.71 14.06
N LEU A 114 -13.67 3.25 13.55
CA LEU A 114 -13.41 4.69 13.47
C LEU A 114 -14.06 5.36 12.26
N TYR A 115 -14.26 4.63 11.17
CA TYR A 115 -14.88 5.08 9.93
C TYR A 115 -16.09 4.20 9.58
N PRO A 116 -17.19 4.28 10.36
CA PRO A 116 -18.33 3.37 10.21
C PRO A 116 -19.12 3.57 8.92
N ASP A 117 -19.11 4.79 8.35
CA ASP A 117 -19.91 5.10 7.18
C ASP A 117 -19.46 4.32 5.93
N LEU A 118 -20.41 3.97 5.08
CA LEU A 118 -20.17 3.18 3.86
C LEU A 118 -19.26 3.89 2.86
N ILE A 119 -19.24 5.22 2.87
CA ILE A 119 -18.31 6.00 2.05
C ILE A 119 -16.85 5.69 2.40
N PHE A 120 -16.53 5.28 3.63
CA PHE A 120 -15.18 4.86 3.99
C PHE A 120 -14.97 3.34 3.84
N SER A 121 -15.90 2.62 3.21
CA SER A 121 -15.75 1.19 3.00
C SER A 121 -14.82 0.91 1.82
N PHE A 122 -14.01 -0.12 1.98
CA PHE A 122 -13.28 -0.80 0.91
C PHE A 122 -13.06 -2.25 1.32
N GLU A 123 -12.67 -3.09 0.37
CA GLU A 123 -12.37 -4.49 0.63
C GLU A 123 -10.88 -4.76 0.45
N ILE A 124 -10.32 -5.59 1.33
CA ILE A 124 -8.97 -6.12 1.13
C ILE A 124 -9.10 -7.35 0.24
N PRO A 125 -8.45 -7.39 -0.94
CA PRO A 125 -8.53 -8.54 -1.82
C PRO A 125 -8.16 -9.84 -1.10
N PRO A 126 -8.86 -10.97 -1.34
CA PRO A 126 -8.64 -12.22 -0.62
C PRO A 126 -7.20 -12.74 -0.66
N CYS A 127 -6.48 -12.47 -1.75
CA CYS A 127 -5.07 -12.83 -1.93
C CYS A 127 -4.12 -12.11 -0.93
N PHE A 128 -4.53 -10.96 -0.39
CA PHE A 128 -3.81 -10.23 0.66
C PHE A 128 -4.41 -10.43 2.06
N ASN A 129 -5.62 -10.98 2.12
CA ASN A 129 -6.35 -11.20 3.36
C ASN A 129 -5.71 -12.32 4.20
N VAL A 130 -5.90 -12.21 5.50
CA VAL A 130 -5.54 -13.22 6.49
C VAL A 130 -6.78 -14.07 6.75
N SER A 131 -6.75 -15.35 6.36
CA SER A 131 -7.87 -16.29 6.53
C SER A 131 -8.60 -16.10 7.87
N GLN A 132 -9.89 -15.76 7.80
CA GLN A 132 -10.76 -15.52 8.94
C GLN A 132 -11.15 -16.81 9.70
N ASN A 133 -10.98 -17.97 9.07
CA ASN A 133 -11.35 -19.28 9.65
C ASN A 133 -10.43 -19.73 10.80
N LEU A 134 -9.43 -18.95 11.18
CA LEU A 134 -8.54 -19.22 12.32
C LEU A 134 -8.98 -18.53 13.61
N ASP A 135 -10.03 -17.69 13.55
CA ASP A 135 -10.61 -17.01 14.71
C ASP A 135 -11.34 -17.98 15.67
N LEU A 136 -11.47 -19.25 15.29
CA LEU A 136 -12.04 -20.32 16.12
C LEU A 136 -11.09 -20.82 17.23
N PHE A 137 -9.79 -20.45 17.19
CA PHE A 137 -8.77 -20.92 18.15
C PHE A 137 -7.80 -19.79 18.58
N PRO A 138 -8.16 -18.99 19.62
CA PRO A 138 -7.41 -17.80 20.04
C PRO A 138 -5.93 -18.04 20.38
N ASP A 139 -5.62 -19.18 21.01
CA ASP A 139 -4.26 -19.52 21.45
C ASP A 139 -3.35 -19.93 20.29
N VAL A 140 -3.94 -20.42 19.19
CA VAL A 140 -3.24 -20.74 17.94
C VAL A 140 -3.04 -19.46 17.11
N GLN A 141 -3.91 -18.47 17.31
CA GLN A 141 -3.98 -17.24 16.56
C GLN A 141 -2.74 -16.35 16.72
N GLU A 142 -2.22 -16.14 17.94
CA GLU A 142 -1.06 -15.26 18.15
C GLU A 142 0.25 -15.88 17.62
N ALA A 143 0.39 -17.20 17.77
CA ALA A 143 1.48 -17.97 17.17
C ALA A 143 1.38 -18.01 15.62
N PHE A 144 0.17 -18.11 15.09
CA PHE A 144 -0.07 -18.12 13.64
C PHE A 144 0.10 -16.72 13.01
N HIS A 145 -0.41 -15.66 13.63
CA HIS A 145 -0.27 -14.29 13.13
C HIS A 145 1.18 -13.80 13.19
N SER A 146 1.94 -14.16 14.22
CA SER A 146 3.38 -13.89 14.27
C SER A 146 4.17 -14.65 13.22
N THR A 147 3.73 -15.86 12.84
CA THR A 147 4.33 -16.65 11.76
C THR A 147 3.88 -16.20 10.35
N LEU A 148 2.70 -15.59 10.22
CA LEU A 148 2.16 -15.08 8.96
C LEU A 148 2.87 -13.82 8.42
N ASP A 149 3.23 -12.91 9.32
CA ASP A 149 4.10 -11.78 8.99
C ASP A 149 5.52 -12.27 8.66
N GLN A 150 5.97 -13.33 9.34
CA GLN A 150 7.28 -13.95 9.09
C GLN A 150 7.34 -14.73 7.76
N ARG A 151 6.29 -15.45 7.35
CA ARG A 151 6.31 -16.28 6.13
C ARG A 151 6.52 -15.52 4.82
N HIS A 152 6.30 -14.22 4.78
CA HIS A 152 6.58 -13.42 3.58
C HIS A 152 8.04 -12.94 3.55
N ARG A 153 8.73 -12.96 4.70
CA ARG A 153 10.09 -12.41 4.86
C ARG A 153 11.16 -13.47 5.13
N TYR A 154 10.76 -14.60 5.72
CA TYR A 154 11.66 -15.66 6.16
C TYR A 154 11.24 -17.00 5.55
N PRO A 155 12.20 -17.89 5.25
CA PRO A 155 11.93 -19.22 4.74
C PRO A 155 11.41 -20.19 5.82
N THR A 156 11.69 -19.90 7.10
CA THR A 156 11.34 -20.74 8.24
C THR A 156 10.84 -19.91 9.42
N ASP A 157 10.04 -20.51 10.30
CA ASP A 157 9.68 -19.91 11.58
C ASP A 157 10.87 -19.92 12.58
N ARG A 158 10.66 -19.34 13.77
CA ARG A 158 11.66 -19.33 14.85
C ARG A 158 12.07 -20.72 15.36
N LYS A 159 11.32 -21.78 15.01
CA LYS A 159 11.57 -23.17 15.38
C LYS A 159 12.20 -23.97 14.23
N GLY A 160 12.45 -23.35 13.08
CA GLY A 160 13.02 -23.99 11.89
C GLY A 160 12.00 -24.68 10.99
N ASN A 161 10.70 -24.54 11.24
CA ASN A 161 9.66 -25.12 10.37
C ASN A 161 9.55 -24.30 9.08
N SER A 162 9.50 -25.00 7.94
CA SER A 162 9.41 -24.36 6.62
C SER A 162 8.07 -23.66 6.39
N PHE A 163 8.14 -22.46 5.81
CA PHE A 163 6.99 -21.74 5.29
C PHE A 163 6.71 -22.02 3.80
N ALA A 164 7.44 -22.94 3.18
CA ALA A 164 7.15 -23.35 1.80
C ALA A 164 5.77 -24.03 1.75
N THR A 165 4.82 -23.37 1.12
CA THR A 165 3.45 -23.89 0.93
C THR A 165 3.17 -24.10 -0.55
N LYS A 166 2.16 -24.91 -0.88
CA LYS A 166 1.64 -25.05 -2.25
C LYS A 166 0.78 -23.86 -2.65
N GLU A 167 1.26 -22.64 -2.41
CA GLU A 167 0.56 -21.42 -2.78
C GLU A 167 0.53 -21.30 -4.31
N VAL A 168 -0.66 -21.08 -4.86
CA VAL A 168 -0.84 -20.74 -6.27
C VAL A 168 -0.86 -19.23 -6.36
N PHE A 169 0.08 -18.66 -7.09
CA PHE A 169 0.15 -17.24 -7.38
C PHE A 169 -0.18 -17.00 -8.85
N ASP A 170 -1.25 -16.26 -9.12
CA ASP A 170 -1.61 -15.81 -10.45
C ASP A 170 -1.22 -14.33 -10.60
N PRO A 171 -0.15 -14.00 -11.36
CA PRO A 171 0.30 -12.62 -11.53
C PRO A 171 -0.70 -11.74 -12.28
N ILE A 172 -1.56 -12.31 -13.14
CA ILE A 172 -2.56 -11.52 -13.88
C ILE A 172 -3.68 -11.10 -12.93
N ALA A 173 -4.23 -12.06 -12.19
CA ALA A 173 -5.27 -11.77 -11.20
C ALA A 173 -4.75 -10.85 -10.09
N THR A 174 -3.53 -11.10 -9.60
CA THR A 174 -2.92 -10.29 -8.54
C THR A 174 -2.68 -8.84 -8.99
N LEU A 175 -2.18 -8.63 -10.21
CA LEU A 175 -1.97 -7.27 -10.72
C LEU A 175 -3.30 -6.50 -10.79
N LYS A 176 -4.36 -7.14 -11.30
CA LYS A 176 -5.69 -6.54 -11.34
C LYS A 176 -6.20 -6.16 -9.95
N ASP A 177 -6.04 -7.05 -8.96
CA ASP A 177 -6.43 -6.78 -7.58
C ASP A 177 -5.63 -5.61 -6.98
N LEU A 178 -4.34 -5.48 -7.31
CA LEU A 178 -3.50 -4.37 -6.88
C LEU A 178 -3.90 -3.04 -7.52
N GLU A 179 -4.23 -3.03 -8.81
CA GLU A 179 -4.69 -1.83 -9.53
C GLU A 179 -6.02 -1.32 -8.97
N GLU A 180 -6.95 -2.23 -8.68
CA GLU A 180 -8.22 -1.90 -8.04
C GLU A 180 -7.99 -1.32 -6.65
N LEU A 181 -7.21 -2.02 -5.82
CA LEU A 181 -6.90 -1.60 -4.46
C LEU A 181 -6.24 -0.22 -4.44
N ASP A 182 -5.22 0.03 -5.27
CA ASP A 182 -4.54 1.32 -5.34
C ASP A 182 -5.52 2.46 -5.66
N ARG A 183 -6.41 2.24 -6.63
CA ARG A 183 -7.45 3.20 -6.98
C ARG A 183 -8.40 3.48 -5.81
N GLU A 184 -8.90 2.43 -5.15
CA GLU A 184 -9.80 2.58 -4.00
C GLU A 184 -9.13 3.32 -2.84
N LEU A 185 -7.89 2.95 -2.49
CA LEU A 185 -7.13 3.59 -1.41
C LEU A 185 -6.86 5.07 -1.71
N LYS A 186 -6.53 5.41 -2.97
CA LYS A 186 -6.36 6.81 -3.40
C LYS A 186 -7.66 7.61 -3.29
N ILE A 187 -8.79 7.05 -3.70
CA ILE A 187 -10.11 7.69 -3.54
C ILE A 187 -10.41 7.90 -2.06
N LEU A 188 -10.24 6.87 -1.23
CA LEU A 188 -10.47 6.96 0.21
C LEU A 188 -9.60 8.03 0.85
N GLU A 189 -8.30 8.05 0.54
CA GLU A 189 -7.38 9.05 1.08
C GLU A 189 -7.80 10.46 0.68
N TRP A 190 -7.85 10.74 -0.63
CA TRP A 190 -7.91 12.11 -1.15
C TRP A 190 -9.32 12.69 -1.21
N ALA A 191 -10.32 11.87 -1.52
CA ALA A 191 -11.69 12.35 -1.70
C ALA A 191 -12.55 12.17 -0.44
N ARG A 192 -12.12 11.36 0.54
CA ARG A 192 -12.95 11.01 1.70
C ARG A 192 -12.28 11.33 3.03
N ILE A 193 -11.18 10.67 3.38
CA ILE A 193 -10.50 10.82 4.68
C ILE A 193 -9.93 12.22 4.84
N ARG A 194 -9.12 12.71 3.90
CA ARG A 194 -8.51 14.04 4.03
C ARG A 194 -9.55 15.18 4.08
N PRO A 195 -10.60 15.20 3.24
CA PRO A 195 -11.70 16.16 3.38
C PRO A 195 -12.45 16.03 4.71
N TYR A 196 -12.74 14.81 5.17
CA TYR A 196 -13.34 14.55 6.48
C TYR A 196 -12.54 15.18 7.62
N LEU A 197 -11.21 15.00 7.61
CA LEU A 197 -10.29 15.59 8.61
C LEU A 197 -10.28 17.13 8.58
N ARG A 198 -10.57 17.74 7.42
CA ARG A 198 -10.66 19.20 7.26
C ARG A 198 -12.06 19.76 7.56
N GLY A 199 -13.05 18.90 7.83
CA GLY A 199 -14.45 19.31 7.98
C GLY A 199 -15.10 19.75 6.67
N GLU A 200 -14.58 19.31 5.53
CA GLU A 200 -15.11 19.60 4.20
C GLU A 200 -16.27 18.66 3.83
N PRO A 201 -17.19 19.08 2.95
CA PRO A 201 -18.22 18.20 2.43
C PRO A 201 -17.61 17.05 1.63
N LEU A 202 -18.13 15.85 1.86
CA LEU A 202 -17.66 14.62 1.21
C LEU A 202 -18.25 14.53 -0.20
N ILE A 203 -17.41 14.20 -1.18
CA ILE A 203 -17.81 14.00 -2.57
C ILE A 203 -18.20 12.53 -2.72
N TYR A 204 -19.44 12.30 -3.18
CA TYR A 204 -20.03 10.98 -3.41
C TYR A 204 -19.66 10.42 -4.78
#